data_AF-A0A1J5AWD2-F1
#
_entry.id   AF-A0A1J5AWD2-F1
#
_cell.length_a   1.000
_cell.length_b   1.000
_cell.length_c   1.000
_cell.angle_alpha   90.00
_cell.angle_beta   90.00
_cell.angle_gamma   90.00
#
_symmetry.space_group_name_H-M   'P 1'
#
loop_
_entity.id
_entity.type
_entity.pdbx_description
1 polymer ?
#
loop_
_entity_poly.entity_id
_entity_poly.type
_entity_poly.pdbx_seq_one_letter_code
_entity_poly.pdbx_strand_id
1 'polypeptide(L)'
;MEKKSITAHEPRAALLSAKDVDADVVSLSEALIEEQARSIARNVLLRSDVRRTLQTLVDSGVCQSQEEAIARGIRTLAVAVSPVWEAAAA
;
A
#
# COMPACT_ATOMS: atom_id res chain seq x y z
N MET A 1 -24.76 -20.84 -38.06
CA MET A 1 -23.51 -20.43 -37.37
C MET A 1 -22.98 -19.20 -38.08
N GLU A 2 -23.35 -18.01 -37.63
CA GLU A 2 -22.77 -16.77 -38.14
C GLU A 2 -21.34 -16.63 -37.60
N LYS A 3 -20.37 -16.61 -38.52
CA LYS A 3 -18.97 -16.31 -38.21
C LYS A 3 -18.86 -14.82 -37.93
N LYS A 4 -18.60 -14.44 -36.68
CA LYS A 4 -18.23 -13.06 -36.36
C LYS A 4 -16.92 -12.72 -37.08
N SER A 5 -17.02 -11.84 -38.06
CA SER A 5 -15.89 -11.24 -38.76
C SER A 5 -15.00 -10.53 -37.74
N ILE A 6 -13.75 -10.97 -37.60
CA ILE A 6 -12.74 -10.24 -36.85
C ILE A 6 -12.37 -9.03 -37.71
N THR A 7 -12.79 -7.83 -37.29
CA THR A 7 -12.42 -6.57 -37.95
C THR A 7 -10.91 -6.40 -37.85
N ALA A 8 -10.24 -6.23 -39.00
CA ALA A 8 -8.80 -5.98 -39.05
C ALA A 8 -8.46 -4.68 -38.30
N HIS A 9 -7.40 -4.71 -37.51
CA HIS A 9 -6.91 -3.54 -36.77
C HIS A 9 -6.60 -2.38 -37.73
N GLU A 10 -6.94 -1.15 -37.33
CA GLU A 10 -6.73 0.04 -38.14
C GLU A 10 -5.23 0.19 -38.47
N PRO A 11 -4.85 0.32 -39.76
CA PRO A 11 -3.46 0.31 -40.22
C PRO A 11 -2.64 1.54 -39.77
N ARG A 12 -3.21 2.45 -38.98
CA ARG A 12 -2.58 3.67 -38.46
C ARG A 12 -2.64 3.77 -36.92
N ALA A 13 -3.03 2.71 -36.22
CA ALA A 13 -2.89 2.70 -34.78
C ALA A 13 -1.41 2.90 -34.44
N ALA A 14 -1.07 3.99 -33.76
CA ALA A 14 0.28 4.21 -33.26
C ALA A 14 0.61 3.04 -32.32
N LEU A 15 1.58 2.22 -32.71
CA LEU A 15 2.06 1.15 -31.85
C LEU A 15 2.64 1.78 -30.58
N LEU A 16 2.32 1.19 -29.43
CA LEU A 16 2.92 1.58 -28.15
C LEU A 16 4.44 1.50 -28.28
N SER A 17 5.13 2.57 -27.90
CA SER A 17 6.59 2.53 -27.80
C SER A 17 6.99 1.73 -26.56
N ALA A 18 8.22 1.21 -26.55
CA ALA A 18 8.76 0.54 -25.36
C ALA A 18 8.74 1.44 -24.10
N LYS A 19 8.83 2.77 -24.29
CA LYS A 19 8.75 3.75 -23.20
C LYS A 19 7.34 3.87 -22.62
N ASP A 20 6.32 3.76 -23.47
CA ASP A 20 4.92 3.81 -23.02
C ASP A 20 4.60 2.58 -22.16
N VAL A 21 5.09 1.41 -22.58
CA VAL A 21 4.96 0.16 -21.81
C VAL A 21 5.67 0.25 -20.46
N ASP A 22 6.89 0.79 -20.43
CA ASP A 22 7.67 0.93 -19.19
C ASP A 22 6.96 1.86 -18.18
N ALA A 23 6.43 2.99 -18.65
CA ALA A 23 5.68 3.92 -17.81
C ALA A 23 4.42 3.27 -17.21
N ASP A 24 3.68 2.50 -18.02
CA ASP A 24 2.50 1.76 -17.55
C ASP A 24 2.88 0.70 -16.51
N VAL A 25 3.97 -0.03 -16.71
CA VAL A 25 4.46 -1.04 -15.77
C VAL A 25 4.86 -0.41 -14.43
N VAL A 26 5.54 0.73 -14.45
CA VAL A 26 5.90 1.47 -13.22
C VAL A 26 4.64 1.90 -12.47
N SER A 27 3.71 2.56 -13.17
CA SER A 27 2.44 3.03 -12.61
C SER A 27 1.62 1.88 -11.99
N LEU A 28 1.52 0.75 -12.69
CA LEU A 28 0.83 -0.45 -12.19
C LEU A 28 1.53 -1.06 -10.97
N SER A 29 2.86 -1.02 -10.94
CA SER A 29 3.63 -1.52 -9.80
C SER A 29 3.41 -0.67 -8.56
N GLU A 30 3.39 0.65 -8.70
CA GLU A 30 3.06 1.59 -7.61
C GLU A 30 1.62 1.36 -7.11
N ALA A 31 0.66 1.27 -8.03
CA ALA A 31 -0.74 0.99 -7.69
C ALA A 31 -0.91 -0.35 -6.96
N LEU A 32 -0.14 -1.37 -7.34
CA LEU A 32 -0.15 -2.68 -6.68
C LEU A 32 0.40 -2.59 -5.25
N ILE A 33 1.50 -1.86 -5.04
CA ILE A 33 2.07 -1.63 -3.71
C ILE A 33 1.06 -0.91 -2.82
N GLU A 34 0.40 0.13 -3.33
CA GLU A 34 -0.64 0.84 -2.59
C GLU A 34 -1.81 -0.07 -2.20
N GLU A 35 -2.31 -0.88 -3.13
CA GLU A 35 -3.44 -1.77 -2.86
C GLU A 35 -3.07 -2.87 -1.85
N GLN A 36 -1.84 -3.40 -1.93
CA GLN A 36 -1.32 -4.32 -0.93
C GLN A 36 -1.26 -3.67 0.46
N ALA A 37 -0.75 -2.44 0.56
CA ALA A 37 -0.71 -1.70 1.82
C ALA A 37 -2.12 -1.45 2.38
N ARG A 38 -3.08 -1.06 1.52
CA ARG A 38 -4.49 -0.87 1.91
C ARG A 38 -5.14 -2.16 2.39
N SER A 39 -4.90 -3.28 1.70
CA SER A 39 -5.41 -4.60 2.08
C SER A 39 -4.89 -5.04 3.46
N ILE A 40 -3.58 -4.90 3.69
CA ILE A 40 -2.96 -5.20 4.99
C ILE A 40 -3.54 -4.29 6.08
N ALA A 41 -3.58 -2.98 5.85
CA ALA A 41 -4.11 -2.02 6.81
C ALA A 41 -5.56 -2.35 7.18
N ARG A 42 -6.41 -2.64 6.18
CA ARG A 42 -7.80 -3.06 6.40
C ARG A 42 -7.86 -4.33 7.25
N ASN A 43 -7.10 -5.35 6.92
CA ASN A 43 -7.12 -6.62 7.65
C ASN A 43 -6.67 -6.45 9.11
N VAL A 44 -5.66 -5.63 9.37
CA VAL A 44 -5.19 -5.34 10.73
C VAL A 44 -6.23 -4.53 11.50
N LEU A 45 -6.74 -3.44 10.90
CA LEU A 45 -7.68 -2.53 11.55
C LEU A 45 -9.09 -3.12 11.72
N LEU A 46 -9.46 -4.18 10.98
CA LEU A 46 -10.74 -4.87 11.20
C LEU A 46 -10.73 -5.74 12.46
N ARG A 47 -9.55 -6.09 13.00
CA ARG A 47 -9.48 -6.93 14.21
C ARG A 47 -9.92 -6.15 15.44
N SER A 48 -10.85 -6.73 16.21
CA SER A 48 -11.49 -6.08 17.35
C SER A 48 -10.53 -5.80 18.52
N ASP A 49 -9.54 -6.67 18.72
CA ASP A 49 -8.46 -6.51 19.70
C ASP A 49 -7.56 -5.31 19.40
N VAL A 50 -7.17 -5.16 18.12
CA VAL A 50 -6.35 -4.03 17.64
C VAL A 50 -7.11 -2.72 17.84
N ARG A 51 -8.36 -2.65 17.38
CA ARG A 51 -9.19 -1.44 17.54
C ARG A 51 -9.38 -1.04 18.99
N ARG A 52 -9.63 -2.01 19.87
CA ARG A 52 -9.80 -1.75 21.30
C ARG A 52 -8.51 -1.19 21.90
N THR A 53 -7.37 -1.79 21.58
CA THR A 53 -6.05 -1.34 22.05
C THR A 53 -5.77 0.09 21.59
N LEU A 54 -5.97 0.39 20.30
CA LEU A 54 -5.79 1.73 19.75
C LEU A 54 -6.71 2.76 20.44
N GLN A 55 -7.97 2.40 20.67
CA GLN A 55 -8.90 3.28 21.37
C GLN A 55 -8.46 3.53 22.82
N THR A 56 -8.03 2.48 23.54
CA THR A 56 -7.52 2.64 24.91
C THR A 56 -6.28 3.53 24.98
N LEU A 57 -5.38 3.45 24.01
CA LEU A 57 -4.20 4.32 23.92
C LEU A 57 -4.57 5.79 23.70
N VAL A 58 -5.64 6.05 22.97
CA VAL A 58 -6.17 7.40 22.76
C VAL A 58 -6.93 7.89 24.01
N ASP A 59 -7.83 7.08 24.56
CA ASP A 59 -8.65 7.42 25.72
C ASP A 59 -7.80 7.68 26.99
N SER A 60 -6.67 6.99 27.11
CA SER A 60 -5.71 7.20 28.20
C SER A 60 -4.84 8.45 28.04
N GLY A 61 -4.92 9.14 26.89
CA GLY A 61 -4.13 10.34 26.60
C GLY A 61 -2.65 10.05 26.27
N VAL A 62 -2.25 8.78 26.15
CA VAL A 62 -0.88 8.38 25.77
C VAL A 62 -0.57 8.76 24.32
N CYS A 63 -1.59 8.70 23.44
CA CYS A 63 -1.52 9.11 22.05
C CYS A 63 -2.69 10.04 21.72
N GLN A 64 -2.45 11.05 20.89
CA GLN A 64 -3.45 12.04 20.46
C GLN A 64 -4.38 11.47 19.38
N SER A 65 -3.90 10.47 18.63
CA SER A 65 -4.67 9.80 17.58
C SER A 65 -4.26 8.34 17.40
N GLN A 66 -5.07 7.58 16.66
CA GLN A 66 -4.75 6.19 16.33
C GLN A 66 -3.54 6.10 15.39
N GLU A 67 -3.39 7.06 14.48
CA GLU A 67 -2.25 7.16 13.57
C GLU A 67 -0.94 7.36 14.34
N GLU A 68 -0.96 8.23 15.35
CA GLU A 68 0.20 8.44 16.21
C GLU A 68 0.56 7.16 16.98
N ALA A 69 -0.44 6.46 17.53
CA ALA A 69 -0.24 5.21 18.25
C ALA A 69 0.41 4.13 17.36
N ILE A 70 -0.04 4.00 16.11
CA ILE A 70 0.53 3.06 15.13
C ILE A 70 1.97 3.44 14.80
N ALA A 71 2.22 4.72 14.47
CA ALA A 71 3.54 5.20 14.09
C ALA A 71 4.57 5.02 15.23
N ARG A 72 4.19 5.36 16.46
CA ARG A 72 5.02 5.15 17.65
C ARG A 72 5.26 3.66 17.90
N GLY A 73 4.22 2.84 17.83
CA GLY A 73 4.33 1.38 18.01
C GLY A 73 5.31 0.72 17.05
N ILE A 74 5.26 1.09 15.76
CA ILE A 74 6.21 0.58 14.75
C ILE A 74 7.64 1.02 15.06
N ARG A 75 7.87 2.29 15.43
CA ARG A 75 9.21 2.77 15.81
C ARG A 75 9.75 2.05 17.04
N THR A 76 8.94 1.89 18.08
CA THR A 76 9.32 1.17 19.29
C THR A 76 9.66 -0.28 18.98
N LEU A 77 8.87 -0.95 18.14
CA LEU A 77 9.15 -2.31 17.69
C LEU A 77 10.47 -2.38 16.90
N ALA A 78 10.69 -1.44 15.98
CA ALA A 78 11.92 -1.38 15.18
C ALA A 78 13.17 -1.26 16.07
N VAL A 79 13.17 -0.34 17.03
CA VAL A 79 14.27 -0.17 17.99
C VAL A 79 14.47 -1.42 18.86
N ALA A 80 13.39 -2.03 19.33
CA ALA A 80 13.45 -3.21 20.18
C ALA A 80 13.97 -4.46 19.46
N VAL A 81 13.66 -4.60 18.16
CA VAL A 81 14.03 -5.78 17.36
C VAL A 81 15.38 -5.59 16.67
N SER A 82 15.74 -4.36 16.30
CA SER A 82 17.02 -4.04 15.68
C SER A 82 17.48 -2.64 16.07
N PRO A 83 18.38 -2.50 17.07
CA PRO A 83 18.91 -1.19 17.48
C PRO A 83 19.72 -0.49 16.37
N VAL A 84 20.02 -1.18 15.26
CA VAL A 84 20.72 -0.64 14.09
C VAL A 84 19.82 0.28 13.25
N TRP A 85 18.49 0.23 13.44
CA TRP A 85 17.55 0.99 12.62
C TRP A 85 17.70 2.52 12.76
N GLU A 86 18.13 3.02 13.92
CA GLU A 86 18.33 4.47 14.13
C GLU A 86 19.44 5.06 13.27
N ALA A 87 20.41 4.27 12.81
CA ALA A 87 21.51 4.77 11.96
C ALA A 87 21.11 5.01 10.49
N ALA A 88 19.95 4.49 10.04
CA ALA A 88 19.51 4.59 8.65
C ALA A 88 18.40 5.64 8.42
N ALA A 89 17.85 6.22 9.49
CA ALA A 89 16.74 7.18 9.43
C ALA A 89 17.15 8.64 9.75
N ALA A 90 18.45 8.90 9.94
CA ALA A 90 19.06 10.22 10.12
C ALA A 90 19.84 10.62 8.86
#